data_AF-A0A0F2NK73-F1
#
_entry.id   AF-A0A0F2NK73-F1
#
_cell.length_a   1.000
_cell.length_b   1.000
_cell.length_c   1.000
_cell.angle_alpha   90.00
_cell.angle_beta   90.00
_cell.angle_gamma   90.00
#
_symmetry.space_group_name_H-M   'P 1'
#
loop_
_entity.id
_entity.type
_entity.pdbx_description
1 polymer ?
#
loop_
_entity_poly.entity_id
_entity_poly.type
_entity_poly.pdbx_seq_one_letter_code
_entity_poly.pdbx_strand_id
1 'polypeptide(L)'
;MVAAPIKENGSIKGVVNLSLTLDSLGNLVESIKTGESGYSYIADSMGRVIAHPNKQYIEEQKDLSPMAPVQSGLKGETGFVEFSDEGKTWLASYARTPILGWIAVTQQDQNEALAEANIMVRNTLVVHFLGALFAALAGVFLSNKVVKPII
;
A
#
# COMPACT_ATOMS: atom_id res chain seq x y z
N MET A 1 -7.89 1.86 26.19
CA MET A 1 -7.86 2.72 27.39
C MET A 1 -6.45 2.68 27.95
N VAL A 2 -5.81 3.83 28.12
CA VAL A 2 -4.51 3.92 28.81
C VAL A 2 -4.75 4.59 30.15
N ALA A 3 -4.35 3.94 31.24
CA ALA A 3 -4.52 4.48 32.58
C ALA A 3 -3.15 4.70 33.24
N ALA A 4 -2.96 5.87 33.83
CA ALA A 4 -1.74 6.21 34.56
C ALA A 4 -2.10 6.66 35.99
N PRO A 5 -1.41 6.15 37.03
CA PRO A 5 -1.68 6.55 38.41
C PRO A 5 -1.11 7.93 38.70
N ILE A 6 -1.87 8.76 39.43
CA ILE A 6 -1.36 10.00 40.04
C ILE A 6 -0.80 9.63 41.42
N LYS A 7 0.51 9.83 41.60
CA LYS A 7 1.20 9.55 42.86
C LYS A 7 1.58 10.86 43.54
N GLU A 8 1.33 10.94 44.84
CA GLU A 8 1.80 12.01 45.73
C GLU A 8 2.44 11.36 46.96
N ASN A 9 3.69 11.70 47.26
CA ASN A 9 4.49 11.08 48.34
C ASN A 9 4.47 9.54 48.34
N GLY A 10 4.61 8.94 47.16
CA GLY A 10 4.63 7.47 47.00
C GLY A 10 3.27 6.78 47.12
N SER A 11 2.20 7.50 47.48
CA SER A 11 0.84 6.98 47.58
C SER A 11 0.02 7.32 46.34
N ILE A 12 -0.77 6.35 45.83
CA ILE A 12 -1.68 6.58 44.70
C ILE A 12 -2.89 7.38 45.20
N LYS A 13 -3.10 8.58 44.66
CA LYS A 13 -4.20 9.48 45.02
C LYS A 13 -5.31 9.52 43.97
N GLY A 14 -5.04 9.03 42.76
CA GLY A 14 -6.01 8.98 41.68
C GLY A 14 -5.47 8.26 40.45
N VAL A 15 -6.29 8.18 39.40
CA VAL A 15 -5.92 7.59 38.11
C VAL A 15 -6.39 8.54 37.01
N VAL A 16 -5.49 8.88 36.08
CA VAL A 16 -5.86 9.53 34.81
C VAL A 16 -6.17 8.43 33.82
N ASN A 17 -7.34 8.51 33.18
CA ASN A 17 -7.72 7.62 32.10
C ASN A 17 -7.75 8.38 30.78
N LEU A 18 -7.05 7.85 29.77
CA LEU A 18 -7.13 8.33 28.40
C LEU A 18 -7.93 7.30 27.58
N SER A 19 -9.11 7.71 27.14
CA SER A 19 -9.98 6.92 26.27
C SER A 19 -9.85 7.43 24.84
N LEU A 20 -9.07 6.72 24.02
CA LEU A 20 -9.17 6.81 22.57
C LEU A 20 -10.43 6.03 22.15
N THR A 21 -11.39 6.72 21.54
CA THR A 21 -12.56 6.08 20.94
C THR A 21 -12.17 5.39 19.64
N LEU A 22 -12.82 4.26 19.33
CA LEU A 22 -12.64 3.58 18.04
C LEU A 22 -13.00 4.51 16.87
N ASP A 23 -13.98 5.40 17.07
CA ASP A 23 -14.35 6.44 16.10
C ASP A 23 -13.18 7.36 15.74
N SER A 24 -12.34 7.73 16.71
CA SER A 24 -11.17 8.57 16.43
C SER A 24 -10.17 7.86 15.52
N LEU A 25 -10.02 6.54 15.70
CA LEU A 25 -9.14 5.71 14.90
C LEU A 25 -9.72 5.45 13.50
N GLY A 26 -11.04 5.26 13.42
CA GLY A 26 -11.79 5.19 12.16
C GLY A 26 -11.61 6.46 11.33
N ASN A 27 -11.82 7.63 11.92
CA ASN A 27 -11.62 8.92 11.26
C ASN A 27 -10.17 9.11 10.80
N LEU A 28 -9.19 8.64 11.59
CA LEU A 28 -7.79 8.68 11.20
C LEU A 28 -7.53 7.86 9.94
N VAL A 29 -7.97 6.60 9.89
CA VAL A 29 -7.74 5.75 8.71
C VAL A 29 -8.52 6.21 7.49
N GLU A 30 -9.72 6.78 7.66
CA GLU A 30 -10.51 7.39 6.58
C GLU A 30 -9.84 8.66 6.00
N SER A 31 -9.11 9.40 6.82
CA SER A 31 -8.36 10.58 6.37
C SER A 31 -7.13 10.23 5.52
N ILE A 32 -6.60 9.01 5.66
CA ILE A 32 -5.44 8.53 4.90
C ILE A 32 -5.92 7.93 3.58
N LYS A 33 -5.98 8.79 2.56
CA LYS A 33 -6.27 8.38 1.18
C LYS A 33 -4.99 8.25 0.38
N THR A 34 -4.84 7.13 -0.32
CA THR A 34 -3.69 6.88 -1.20
C THR A 34 -4.21 6.65 -2.62
N GLY A 35 -3.92 7.60 -3.51
CA GLY A 35 -4.55 7.59 -4.84
C GLY A 35 -6.08 7.75 -4.77
N GLU A 36 -6.77 7.22 -5.77
CA GLU A 36 -8.24 7.23 -5.89
C GLU A 36 -8.89 6.01 -5.23
N SER A 37 -8.30 4.82 -5.39
CA SER A 37 -8.85 3.55 -4.88
C SER A 37 -8.29 3.11 -3.53
N GLY A 38 -7.18 3.71 -3.08
CA GLY A 38 -6.44 3.22 -1.94
C GLY A 38 -6.99 3.70 -0.60
N TYR A 39 -6.84 2.84 0.40
CA TYR A 39 -7.32 3.06 1.75
C TYR A 39 -6.45 2.38 2.80
N SER A 40 -6.62 2.80 4.06
CA SER A 40 -5.89 2.26 5.20
C SER A 40 -6.83 1.59 6.19
N TYR A 41 -6.31 0.62 6.95
CA TYR A 41 -7.02 -0.02 8.04
C TYR A 41 -6.05 -0.54 9.11
N ILE A 42 -6.61 -0.88 10.28
CA ILE A 42 -5.86 -1.41 11.41
C ILE A 42 -6.53 -2.70 11.88
N ALA A 43 -5.72 -3.74 12.07
CA ALA A 43 -6.09 -5.00 12.70
C ALA A 43 -5.41 -5.17 14.06
N ASP A 44 -6.06 -5.86 15.00
CA ASP A 44 -5.48 -6.20 16.30
C ASP A 44 -4.39 -7.29 16.18
N SER A 45 -3.79 -7.66 17.31
CA SER A 45 -2.76 -8.71 17.37
C SER A 45 -3.27 -10.12 17.06
N MET A 46 -4.58 -10.30 16.87
CA MET A 46 -5.23 -11.54 16.41
C MET A 46 -5.68 -11.45 14.95
N GLY A 47 -5.50 -10.31 14.29
CA GLY A 47 -5.91 -10.08 12.90
C GLY A 47 -7.35 -9.58 12.74
N ARG A 48 -8.06 -9.23 13.82
CA ARG A 48 -9.43 -8.69 13.74
C ARG A 48 -9.43 -7.19 13.50
N VAL A 49 -10.39 -6.70 12.72
CA VAL A 49 -10.52 -5.26 12.43
C VAL A 49 -10.72 -4.42 13.69
N ILE A 50 -9.96 -3.32 13.78
CA ILE A 50 -10.10 -2.27 14.79
C ILE A 50 -10.55 -0.95 14.15
N ALA A 51 -10.02 -0.62 12.98
CA ALA A 51 -10.40 0.56 12.21
C ALA A 51 -10.37 0.24 10.72
N HIS A 52 -11.43 0.58 9.99
CA HIS A 52 -11.55 0.31 8.56
C HIS A 52 -12.56 1.29 7.93
N PRO A 53 -12.39 1.75 6.67
CA PRO A 53 -13.35 2.65 6.02
C PRO A 53 -14.76 2.04 5.88
N ASN A 54 -14.82 0.72 5.71
CA ASN A 54 -16.07 -0.03 5.81
C ASN A 54 -16.42 -0.30 7.29
N LYS A 55 -17.42 0.42 7.81
CA LYS A 55 -17.90 0.29 9.20
C LYS A 55 -18.47 -1.09 9.53
N GLN A 56 -19.04 -1.79 8.56
CA GLN A 56 -19.56 -3.15 8.77
C GLN A 56 -18.45 -4.10 9.23
N TYR A 57 -17.23 -3.93 8.71
CA TYR A 57 -16.09 -4.78 9.11
C TYR A 57 -15.66 -4.53 10.56
N ILE A 58 -15.86 -3.30 11.05
CA ILE A 58 -15.61 -2.94 12.45
C ILE A 58 -16.68 -3.58 13.33
N GLU A 59 -17.97 -3.43 12.96
CA GLU A 59 -19.10 -3.97 13.72
C GLU A 59 -19.06 -5.50 13.83
N GLU A 60 -18.69 -6.19 12.75
CA GLU A 60 -18.56 -7.65 12.70
C GLU A 60 -17.24 -8.17 13.28
N GLN A 61 -16.30 -7.28 13.64
CA GLN A 61 -14.92 -7.64 14.00
C GLN A 61 -14.29 -8.60 12.98
N LYS A 62 -14.45 -8.28 11.69
CA LYS A 62 -14.04 -9.16 10.59
C LYS A 62 -12.61 -9.65 10.79
N ASP A 63 -12.39 -10.94 10.58
CA ASP A 63 -11.07 -11.55 10.60
C ASP A 63 -10.34 -11.26 9.30
N LEU A 64 -9.26 -10.49 9.38
CA LEU A 64 -8.35 -10.17 8.28
C LEU A 64 -7.03 -10.94 8.38
N SER A 65 -6.85 -11.83 9.36
CA SER A 65 -5.65 -12.68 9.47
C SER A 65 -5.32 -13.49 8.20
N PRO A 66 -6.28 -13.86 7.33
CA PRO A 66 -5.96 -14.51 6.05
C PRO A 66 -5.35 -13.57 5.01
N MET A 67 -5.51 -12.25 5.15
CA MET A 67 -4.96 -11.27 4.20
C MET A 67 -3.43 -11.23 4.32
N ALA A 68 -2.73 -11.34 3.18
CA ALA A 68 -1.27 -11.34 3.13
C ALA A 68 -0.56 -10.22 3.92
N PRO A 69 -0.98 -8.93 3.85
CA PRO A 69 -0.34 -7.88 4.65
C PRO A 69 -0.53 -8.07 6.16
N VAL A 70 -1.72 -8.51 6.59
CA VAL A 70 -2.02 -8.76 8.00
C VAL A 70 -1.25 -9.97 8.51
N GLN A 71 -1.24 -11.07 7.74
CA GLN A 71 -0.48 -12.27 8.07
C GLN A 71 1.01 -11.97 8.27
N SER A 72 1.60 -11.15 7.38
CA SER A 72 3.01 -10.77 7.45
C SER A 72 3.28 -9.85 8.66
N GLY A 73 2.41 -8.87 8.91
CA GLY A 73 2.48 -8.05 10.11
C GLY A 73 2.36 -8.86 11.41
N LEU A 74 1.50 -9.89 11.44
CA LEU A 74 1.34 -10.78 12.59
C LEU A 74 2.61 -11.62 12.88
N LYS A 75 3.46 -11.86 11.87
CA LYS A 75 4.80 -12.45 12.05
C LYS A 75 5.83 -11.46 12.62
N GLY A 76 5.46 -10.19 12.77
CA GLY A 76 6.34 -9.12 13.25
C GLY A 76 7.13 -8.44 12.15
N GLU A 77 6.78 -8.68 10.90
CA GLU A 77 7.44 -8.08 9.75
C GLU A 77 6.85 -6.68 9.44
N THR A 78 7.64 -5.85 8.78
CA THR A 78 7.22 -4.57 8.20
C THR A 78 7.71 -4.55 6.76
N GLY A 79 6.84 -4.18 5.82
CA GLY A 79 7.21 -4.20 4.42
C GLY A 79 6.05 -3.91 3.50
N PHE A 80 6.19 -4.37 2.26
CA PHE A 80 5.18 -4.28 1.22
C PHE A 80 4.89 -5.66 0.65
N VAL A 81 3.67 -5.87 0.18
CA VAL A 81 3.22 -7.12 -0.43
C VAL A 81 2.19 -6.84 -1.51
N GLU A 82 2.24 -7.62 -2.57
CA GLU A 82 1.19 -7.70 -3.57
C GLU A 82 0.27 -8.87 -3.24
N PHE A 83 -1.03 -8.66 -3.30
CA PHE A 83 -2.01 -9.73 -3.08
C PHE A 83 -3.29 -9.49 -3.87
N SER A 84 -4.05 -10.55 -4.09
CA SER A 84 -5.35 -10.47 -4.76
C SER A 84 -6.48 -10.62 -3.76
N ASP A 85 -7.49 -9.77 -3.89
CA ASP A 85 -8.71 -9.81 -3.09
C ASP A 85 -9.90 -9.36 -3.95
N GLU A 86 -10.99 -10.12 -3.90
CA GLU A 86 -12.21 -9.88 -4.70
C GLU A 86 -11.95 -9.63 -6.20
N GLY A 87 -10.95 -10.29 -6.78
CA GLY A 87 -10.58 -10.16 -8.20
C GLY A 87 -9.78 -8.89 -8.55
N LYS A 88 -9.40 -8.08 -7.55
CA LYS A 88 -8.47 -6.96 -7.70
C LYS A 88 -7.10 -7.32 -7.14
N THR A 89 -6.04 -6.81 -7.78
CA THR A 89 -4.69 -6.91 -7.27
C THR A 89 -4.34 -5.62 -6.52
N TRP A 90 -3.91 -5.78 -5.28
CA TRP A 90 -3.59 -4.71 -4.36
C TRP A 90 -2.09 -4.68 -4.09
N LEU A 91 -1.53 -3.48 -4.05
CA LEU A 91 -0.23 -3.22 -3.44
C LEU A 91 -0.46 -2.70 -2.03
N ALA A 92 -0.01 -3.44 -1.02
CA ALA A 92 -0.17 -3.07 0.38
C ALA A 92 1.18 -2.87 1.07
N SER A 93 1.27 -1.83 1.87
CA SER A 93 2.31 -1.66 2.89
C SER A 93 1.72 -1.99 4.26
N TYR A 94 2.52 -2.64 5.10
CA TYR A 94 2.09 -3.06 6.43
C TYR A 94 3.19 -2.83 7.46
N ALA A 95 2.78 -2.51 8.70
CA ALA A 95 3.69 -2.34 9.83
C ALA A 95 3.02 -2.79 11.13
N ARG A 96 3.80 -3.44 12.00
CA ARG A 96 3.37 -3.78 13.36
C ARG A 96 3.72 -2.67 14.34
N THR A 97 2.73 -2.22 15.10
CA THR A 97 2.93 -1.24 16.18
C THR A 97 3.68 -1.88 17.36
N PRO A 98 4.77 -1.27 17.88
CA PRO A 98 5.60 -1.90 18.92
C PRO A 98 4.89 -2.15 20.26
N ILE A 99 3.96 -1.27 20.64
CA ILE A 99 3.32 -1.30 21.97
C ILE A 99 2.09 -2.21 21.98
N LEU A 100 1.21 -2.07 20.98
CA LEU A 100 -0.09 -2.75 20.95
C LEU A 100 -0.05 -4.03 20.12
N GLY A 101 0.98 -4.23 19.31
CA GLY A 101 1.06 -5.36 18.39
C GLY A 101 0.01 -5.32 17.27
N TRP A 102 -0.68 -4.19 17.10
CA TRP A 102 -1.64 -3.97 16.02
C TRP A 102 -0.92 -3.82 14.69
N ILE A 103 -1.58 -4.26 13.63
CA ILE A 103 -1.08 -4.20 12.26
C ILE A 103 -1.79 -3.05 11.55
N ALA A 104 -1.02 -2.04 11.16
CA ALA A 104 -1.51 -0.98 10.28
C ALA A 104 -1.21 -1.38 8.84
N VAL A 105 -2.21 -1.26 7.97
CA VAL A 105 -2.09 -1.56 6.54
C VAL A 105 -2.60 -0.38 5.73
N THR A 106 -1.87 -0.04 4.68
CA THR A 106 -2.31 0.91 3.65
C THR A 106 -2.16 0.23 2.30
N GLN A 107 -3.21 0.25 1.48
CA GLN A 107 -3.21 -0.45 0.20
C GLN A 107 -3.84 0.39 -0.92
N GLN A 108 -3.45 0.11 -2.17
CA GLN A 108 -3.96 0.75 -3.38
C GLN A 108 -4.08 -0.28 -4.51
N ASP A 109 -5.01 -0.08 -5.46
CA ASP A 109 -5.11 -0.91 -6.66
C ASP A 109 -3.80 -0.83 -7.45
N GLN A 110 -3.22 -1.99 -7.78
CA GLN A 110 -1.95 -2.07 -8.50
C GLN A 110 -2.01 -1.38 -9.86
N ASN A 111 -3.13 -1.49 -10.58
CA ASN A 111 -3.27 -0.89 -11.90
C ASN A 111 -3.23 0.63 -11.83
N GLU A 112 -3.81 1.19 -10.75
CA GLU A 112 -3.78 2.62 -10.49
C GLU A 112 -2.36 3.06 -10.07
N ALA A 113 -1.76 2.37 -9.11
CA ALA A 113 -0.42 2.67 -8.62
C ALA A 113 0.65 2.62 -9.73
N LEU A 114 0.47 1.74 -10.73
CA LEU A 114 1.39 1.57 -11.86
C LEU A 114 0.93 2.28 -13.14
N ALA A 115 -0.21 3.00 -13.13
CA ALA A 115 -0.79 3.58 -14.34
C ALA A 115 0.20 4.50 -15.09
N GLU A 116 0.85 5.40 -14.37
CA GLU A 116 1.82 6.34 -14.95
C GLU A 116 3.09 5.63 -15.45
N ALA A 117 3.59 4.66 -14.69
CA ALA A 117 4.74 3.85 -15.08
C ALA A 117 4.43 3.06 -16.37
N ASN A 118 3.24 2.49 -16.49
CA ASN A 118 2.80 1.76 -17.67
C ASN A 118 2.69 2.66 -18.90
N ILE A 119 2.18 3.89 -18.74
CA ILE A 119 2.15 4.89 -19.82
C ILE A 119 3.57 5.25 -20.27
N MET A 120 4.48 5.47 -19.33
CA MET A 120 5.87 5.79 -19.61
C MET A 120 6.58 4.66 -20.35
N VAL A 121 6.42 3.41 -19.89
CA VAL A 121 7.00 2.22 -20.55
C VAL A 121 6.47 2.09 -21.97
N ARG A 122 5.15 2.22 -22.17
CA ARG A 122 4.54 2.17 -23.49
C ARG A 122 5.11 3.24 -24.43
N ASN A 123 5.19 4.49 -23.97
CA ASN A 123 5.71 5.59 -24.78
C ASN A 123 7.20 5.38 -25.12
N THR A 124 7.98 4.88 -24.16
CA THR A 124 9.39 4.54 -24.35
C THR A 124 9.56 3.46 -25.42
N LEU A 125 8.73 2.41 -25.39
CA LEU A 125 8.74 1.35 -26.40
C LEU A 125 8.38 1.87 -27.80
N VAL A 126 7.38 2.75 -27.90
CA VAL A 126 6.99 3.36 -29.18
C VAL A 126 8.13 4.19 -29.76
N VAL A 127 8.77 5.05 -28.96
CA VAL A 127 9.91 5.87 -29.40
C VAL A 127 11.09 5.00 -29.84
N HIS A 128 11.44 3.97 -29.06
CA HIS A 128 12.51 3.04 -29.43
C HIS A 128 12.20 2.28 -30.72
N PHE A 129 10.97 1.80 -30.87
CA PHE A 129 10.54 1.09 -32.08
C PHE A 129 10.65 1.99 -33.32
N LEU A 130 10.15 3.23 -33.24
CA LEU A 130 10.24 4.20 -34.34
C LEU A 130 11.70 4.57 -34.66
N GLY A 131 12.54 4.75 -33.64
CA GLY A 131 13.97 5.02 -33.82
C GLY A 131 14.71 3.85 -34.49
N ALA A 132 14.44 2.62 -34.06
CA ALA A 132 15.02 1.42 -34.66
C ALA A 132 14.58 1.25 -36.12
N LEU A 133 13.30 1.47 -36.41
CA LEU A 133 12.77 1.43 -37.78
C LEU A 133 13.42 2.50 -38.66
N PHE A 134 13.54 3.73 -38.17
CA PHE A 134 14.21 4.81 -38.89
C PHE A 134 15.68 4.49 -39.19
N ALA A 135 16.42 3.99 -38.20
CA ALA A 135 17.82 3.59 -38.37
C ALA A 135 17.96 2.45 -39.41
N ALA A 136 17.08 1.46 -39.38
CA ALA A 136 17.07 0.37 -40.36
C ALA A 136 16.81 0.88 -41.79
N LEU A 137 15.82 1.75 -41.97
CA LEU A 137 15.50 2.37 -43.27
C LEU A 137 16.66 3.24 -43.78
N ALA A 138 17.26 4.05 -42.91
CA ALA A 138 18.42 4.86 -43.24
C ALA A 138 19.61 3.98 -43.65
N GLY A 139 19.86 2.89 -42.93
CA GLY A 139 20.90 1.91 -43.27
C GLY A 139 20.70 1.27 -44.65
N VAL A 140 19.48 0.82 -44.95
CA VAL A 140 19.15 0.26 -46.27
C VAL A 140 19.28 1.30 -47.39
N PHE A 141 18.83 2.53 -47.15
CA PHE A 141 18.94 3.63 -48.12
C PHE A 141 20.39 3.99 -48.42
N LEU A 142 21.22 4.16 -47.38
CA LEU A 142 22.65 4.46 -47.52
C LEU A 142 23.40 3.32 -48.20
N SER A 143 23.11 2.06 -47.85
CA SER A 143 23.68 0.89 -48.51
C SER A 143 23.38 0.87 -50.01
N ASN A 144 22.14 1.16 -50.39
CA ASN A 144 21.74 1.15 -51.80
C ASN A 144 22.29 2.34 -52.60
N LYS A 145 22.48 3.52 -51.98
CA LYS A 145 22.97 4.72 -52.68
C LYS A 145 24.48 4.87 -52.73
N VAL A 146 25.19 4.43 -51.69
CA VAL A 146 26.63 4.67 -51.57
C VAL A 146 27.43 3.42 -51.86
N VAL A 147 27.04 2.26 -51.32
CA VAL A 147 27.85 1.04 -51.42
C VAL A 147 27.65 0.34 -52.77
N LYS A 148 26.39 0.22 -53.22
CA LYS A 148 26.05 -0.45 -54.48
C LYS A 148 26.72 0.09 -55.76
N PRO A 149 26.95 1.41 -55.95
CA PRO A 149 27.62 1.92 -57.15
C PRO A 149 29.16 1.88 -57.10
N ILE A 150 29.77 1.46 -55.99
CA ILE A 150 31.24 1.40 -55.84
C ILE A 150 31.79 0.00 -56.17
N ILE A 151 30.96 -1.03 -56.07
CA ILE A 151 31.26 -2.43 -56.44
C ILE A 151 30.74 -2.70 -57.84
#